data_AF-A0A0A1U832-F1
#
_entry.id   AF-A0A0A1U832-F1
#
_cell.length_a   1.000
_cell.length_b   1.000
_cell.length_c   1.000
_cell.angle_alpha   90.00
_cell.angle_beta   90.00
_cell.angle_gamma   90.00
#
_symmetry.space_group_name_H-M   'P 1'
#
loop_
_entity.id
_entity.type
_entity.pdbx_description
1 polymer ?
#
loop_
_entity_poly.entity_id
_entity_poly.type
_entity_poly.pdbx_seq_one_letter_code
_entity_poly.pdbx_strand_id
1 'polypeptide(L)'
;MSAENNSRLLDCAAKKKKYKEDKDNVACEEAIMLYLLNKYFTVTISKPTKRNSITLQYIPVIVIQQGRDYVDVKNLVEERCVWRSQFEQNTGVDKRSALIRIPANRVVETHNYLLDILTNLGYLFDTYISTPKSSSMQIQHISRVFYNGALLFQTDEIRNFGTKIHATISAQLYASNKQTLSLQQYSISTNEHLTL
;
A
#
# COMPACT_ATOMS: atom_id res chain seq x y z
N MET A 1 -25.60 33.05 9.81
CA MET A 1 -24.54 32.30 9.10
C MET A 1 -24.98 32.12 7.66
N SER A 2 -24.25 32.69 6.68
CA SER A 2 -24.65 32.69 5.27
C SER A 2 -24.54 31.30 4.62
N ALA A 3 -25.37 31.04 3.61
CA ALA A 3 -25.41 29.77 2.87
C ALA A 3 -24.04 29.40 2.23
N GLU A 4 -23.24 30.40 1.85
CA GLU A 4 -21.89 30.20 1.31
C GLU A 4 -20.90 29.59 2.32
N ASN A 5 -20.99 29.99 3.60
CA ASN A 5 -20.15 29.39 4.64
C ASN A 5 -20.53 27.93 4.89
N ASN A 6 -21.83 27.60 4.78
CA ASN A 6 -22.29 26.21 4.93
C ASN A 6 -21.81 25.34 3.75
N SER A 7 -21.91 25.84 2.51
CA SER A 7 -21.41 25.16 1.31
C SER A 7 -19.91 24.87 1.35
N ARG A 8 -19.08 25.84 1.77
CA ARG A 8 -17.62 25.66 1.91
C ARG A 8 -17.24 24.62 2.98
N LEU A 9 -17.98 24.57 4.09
CA LEU A 9 -17.75 23.59 5.15
C LEU A 9 -18.07 22.16 4.68
N LEU A 10 -19.16 21.99 3.91
CA LEU A 10 -19.54 20.70 3.32
C LEU A 10 -18.49 20.20 2.32
N ASP A 11 -17.97 21.06 1.44
CA ASP A 11 -16.90 20.71 0.50
C ASP A 11 -15.60 20.32 1.22
N CYS A 12 -15.20 21.06 2.26
CA CYS A 12 -14.04 20.74 3.08
C CYS A 12 -14.18 19.37 3.77
N ALA A 13 -15.38 19.07 4.32
CA ALA A 13 -15.67 17.79 4.96
C ALA A 13 -15.63 16.64 3.94
N ALA A 14 -16.22 16.81 2.77
CA ALA A 14 -16.20 15.82 1.69
C ALA A 14 -14.76 15.51 1.22
N LYS A 15 -13.92 16.53 1.06
CA LYS A 15 -12.50 16.37 0.71
C LYS A 15 -11.72 15.57 1.77
N LYS A 16 -11.95 15.84 3.06
CA LYS A 16 -11.33 15.09 4.16
C LYS A 16 -11.75 13.63 4.18
N LYS A 17 -13.05 13.37 3.98
CA LYS A 17 -13.60 12.01 3.90
C LYS A 17 -12.96 11.23 2.75
N LYS A 18 -12.93 11.81 1.55
CA LYS A 18 -12.31 11.18 0.38
C LYS A 18 -10.81 10.90 0.58
N TYR A 19 -10.07 11.86 1.15
CA TYR A 19 -8.65 11.67 1.44
C TYR A 19 -8.41 10.48 2.40
N LYS A 20 -9.25 10.35 3.43
CA LYS A 20 -9.19 9.20 4.35
C LYS A 20 -9.50 7.90 3.62
N GLU A 21 -10.57 7.86 2.83
CA GLU A 21 -10.96 6.67 2.06
C GLU A 21 -9.84 6.24 1.10
N ASP A 22 -9.23 7.16 0.36
CA ASP A 22 -8.13 6.87 -0.55
C ASP A 22 -6.93 6.27 0.21
N LYS A 23 -6.58 6.82 1.39
CA LYS A 23 -5.48 6.31 2.22
C LYS A 23 -5.78 4.93 2.81
N ASP A 24 -7.00 4.73 3.29
CA ASP A 24 -7.42 3.46 3.87
C ASP A 24 -7.48 2.36 2.80
N ASN A 25 -7.99 2.67 1.60
CA ASN A 25 -8.04 1.72 0.50
C ASN A 25 -6.63 1.22 0.14
N VAL A 26 -5.65 2.12 0.00
CA VAL A 26 -4.25 1.74 -0.29
C VAL A 26 -3.66 0.85 0.81
N ALA A 27 -3.94 1.16 2.08
CA ALA A 27 -3.46 0.34 3.19
C ALA A 27 -4.14 -1.04 3.24
N CYS A 28 -5.42 -1.13 2.86
CA CYS A 28 -6.13 -2.40 2.75
C CYS A 28 -5.59 -3.25 1.58
N GLU A 29 -5.40 -2.66 0.41
CA GLU A 29 -4.78 -3.32 -0.76
C GLU A 29 -3.38 -3.83 -0.41
N GLU A 30 -2.55 -2.99 0.23
CA GLU A 30 -1.24 -3.40 0.75
C GLU A 30 -1.36 -4.59 1.70
N ALA A 31 -2.28 -4.56 2.67
CA ALA A 31 -2.45 -5.64 3.63
C ALA A 31 -2.83 -6.97 2.94
N ILE A 32 -3.68 -6.94 1.91
CA ILE A 32 -3.99 -8.12 1.09
C ILE A 32 -2.73 -8.62 0.39
N MET A 33 -1.96 -7.73 -0.25
CA MET A 33 -0.73 -8.12 -0.95
C MET A 33 0.31 -8.71 0.01
N LEU A 34 0.50 -8.13 1.20
CA LEU A 34 1.38 -8.67 2.24
C LEU A 34 0.92 -10.05 2.71
N TYR A 35 -0.38 -10.25 2.90
CA TYR A 35 -0.94 -11.56 3.26
C TYR A 35 -0.66 -12.61 2.18
N LEU A 36 -0.86 -12.27 0.90
CA LEU A 36 -0.59 -13.18 -0.21
C LEU A 36 0.90 -13.47 -0.38
N LEU A 37 1.76 -12.45 -0.31
CA LEU A 37 3.21 -12.60 -0.42
C LEU A 37 3.80 -13.46 0.69
N ASN A 38 3.30 -13.31 1.90
CA ASN A 38 3.79 -14.07 3.06
C ASN A 38 3.50 -15.59 2.95
N LYS A 39 2.67 -16.03 1.98
CA LYS A 39 2.53 -17.47 1.68
C LYS A 39 3.79 -18.06 1.03
N TYR A 40 4.55 -17.24 0.32
CA TYR A 40 5.72 -17.66 -0.48
C TYR A 40 7.04 -17.15 0.09
N PHE A 41 7.02 -15.98 0.72
CA PHE A 41 8.20 -15.25 1.15
C PHE A 41 8.15 -14.91 2.64
N THR A 42 9.33 -14.81 3.26
CA THR A 42 9.46 -14.09 4.54
C THR A 42 9.49 -12.60 4.24
N VAL A 43 8.49 -11.86 4.72
CA VAL A 43 8.38 -10.41 4.52
C VAL A 43 8.73 -9.69 5.82
N THR A 44 9.77 -8.86 5.79
CA THR A 44 10.17 -8.00 6.91
C THR A 44 9.59 -6.60 6.70
N ILE A 45 8.81 -6.15 7.68
CA ILE A 45 8.18 -4.83 7.73
C ILE A 45 8.76 -3.99 8.86
N SER A 46 8.50 -2.68 8.86
CA SER A 46 8.90 -1.76 9.94
C SER A 46 7.77 -0.89 10.45
N LYS A 47 7.90 -0.37 11.67
CA LYS A 47 6.97 0.61 12.23
C LYS A 47 6.98 1.88 11.37
N PRO A 48 5.80 2.42 10.99
CA PRO A 48 5.71 3.73 10.36
C PRO A 48 6.36 4.81 11.24
N THR A 49 7.07 5.76 10.63
CA THR A 49 7.78 6.83 11.36
C THR A 49 6.85 7.70 12.21
N LYS A 50 5.59 7.88 11.76
CA LYS A 50 4.58 8.67 12.46
C LYS A 50 3.32 7.86 12.64
N ARG A 51 2.84 7.76 13.87
CA ARG A 51 1.54 7.16 14.17
C ARG A 51 0.42 8.13 13.79
N ASN A 52 -0.54 7.63 13.03
CA ASN A 52 -1.78 8.28 12.66
C ASN A 52 -2.96 7.54 13.32
N SER A 53 -3.88 8.28 13.94
CA SER A 53 -5.10 7.74 14.57
C SER A 53 -6.34 7.82 13.67
N ILE A 54 -6.27 8.56 12.55
CA ILE A 54 -7.42 8.87 11.69
C ILE A 54 -7.49 7.93 10.49
N THR A 55 -6.36 7.65 9.84
CA THR A 55 -6.29 6.75 8.67
C THR A 55 -5.52 5.49 9.03
N LEU A 56 -5.82 4.39 8.33
CA LEU A 56 -4.93 3.26 8.27
C LEU A 56 -3.58 3.73 7.73
N GLN A 57 -2.51 3.20 8.32
CA GLN A 57 -1.15 3.59 7.98
C GLN A 57 -0.57 2.59 7.02
N TYR A 58 0.03 3.07 5.94
CA TYR A 58 0.88 2.26 5.09
C TYR A 58 2.01 1.63 5.91
N ILE A 59 2.33 0.35 5.69
CA ILE A 59 3.27 -0.43 6.50
C ILE A 59 4.58 -0.63 5.71
N PRO A 60 5.65 0.11 6.01
CA PRO A 60 6.86 0.05 5.19
C PRO A 60 7.46 -1.36 5.13
N VAL A 61 7.54 -1.91 3.91
CA VAL A 61 8.22 -3.16 3.58
C VAL A 61 9.72 -2.91 3.45
N ILE A 62 10.52 -3.72 4.13
CA ILE A 62 11.98 -3.58 4.19
C ILE A 62 12.66 -4.65 3.35
N VAL A 63 12.34 -5.91 3.61
CA VAL A 63 12.97 -7.06 2.93
C VAL A 63 11.90 -8.06 2.53
N ILE A 64 12.05 -8.66 1.35
CA ILE A 64 11.35 -9.87 0.93
C ILE A 64 12.41 -10.94 0.69
N GLN A 65 12.26 -12.11 1.33
CA GLN A 65 13.27 -13.16 1.34
C GLN A 65 12.67 -14.55 1.03
N GLN A 66 13.39 -15.35 0.25
CA GLN A 66 13.13 -16.77 0.02
C GLN A 66 14.41 -17.58 0.26
N GLY A 67 14.45 -18.35 1.35
CA GLY A 67 15.65 -19.10 1.70
C GLY A 67 16.85 -18.18 1.94
N ARG A 68 17.87 -18.24 1.06
CA ARG A 68 19.08 -17.39 1.14
C ARG A 68 18.98 -16.12 0.29
N ASP A 69 18.06 -16.09 -0.67
CA ASP A 69 17.90 -14.97 -1.58
C ASP A 69 16.97 -13.93 -0.97
N TYR A 70 17.34 -12.67 -1.08
CA TYR A 70 16.54 -11.57 -0.57
C TYR A 70 16.62 -10.34 -1.47
N VAL A 71 15.56 -9.53 -1.42
CA VAL A 71 15.53 -8.20 -2.01
C VAL A 71 15.35 -7.18 -0.91
N ASP A 72 16.27 -6.21 -0.85
CA ASP A 72 16.11 -5.01 -0.03
C ASP A 72 15.14 -4.06 -0.73
N VAL A 73 13.85 -4.25 -0.44
CA VAL A 73 12.75 -3.48 -1.04
C VAL A 73 12.88 -2.00 -0.70
N LYS A 74 13.31 -1.68 0.53
CA LYS A 74 13.47 -0.30 0.97
C LYS A 74 14.48 0.45 0.10
N ASN A 75 15.67 -0.12 -0.10
CA ASN A 75 16.71 0.52 -0.89
C ASN A 75 16.33 0.57 -2.38
N LEU A 76 15.77 -0.50 -2.93
CA LEU A 76 15.28 -0.54 -4.32
C LEU A 76 14.27 0.60 -4.59
N VAL A 77 13.28 0.75 -3.72
CA VAL A 77 12.25 1.78 -3.84
C VAL A 77 12.84 3.18 -3.67
N GLU A 78 13.78 3.35 -2.74
CA GLU A 78 14.47 4.63 -2.53
C GLU A 78 15.20 5.07 -3.79
N GLU A 79 16.00 4.19 -4.38
CA GLU A 79 16.77 4.46 -5.59
C GLU A 79 15.86 4.87 -6.75
N ARG A 80 14.75 4.15 -6.97
CA ARG A 80 13.76 4.49 -8.00
C ARG A 80 13.09 5.84 -7.76
N CYS A 81 12.76 6.15 -6.51
CA CYS A 81 12.13 7.44 -6.15
C CYS A 81 13.11 8.62 -6.31
N VAL A 82 14.38 8.44 -5.94
CA VAL A 82 15.44 9.44 -6.14
C VAL A 82 15.68 9.66 -7.63
N TRP A 83 15.79 8.58 -8.41
CA TRP A 83 15.94 8.66 -9.86
C TRP A 83 14.77 9.41 -10.50
N ARG A 84 13.52 9.09 -10.11
CA ARG A 84 12.33 9.82 -10.58
C ARG A 84 12.40 11.31 -10.22
N SER A 85 12.82 11.64 -9.00
CA SER A 85 12.94 13.04 -8.56
C SER A 85 14.00 13.81 -9.36
N GLN A 86 15.11 13.18 -9.71
CA GLN A 86 16.14 13.77 -10.57
C GLN A 86 15.62 13.95 -12.01
N PHE A 87 14.90 12.97 -12.54
CA PHE A 87 14.25 13.08 -13.84
C PHE A 87 13.28 14.27 -13.88
N GLU A 88 12.42 14.41 -12.87
CA GLU A 88 11.49 15.55 -12.76
C GLU A 88 12.23 16.90 -12.78
N GLN A 89 13.32 17.02 -12.02
CA GLN A 89 14.16 18.23 -11.99
C GLN A 89 14.75 18.54 -13.37
N ASN A 90 15.24 17.52 -14.08
CA ASN A 90 15.79 17.69 -15.42
C ASN A 90 14.73 18.10 -16.45
N THR A 91 13.46 17.75 -16.21
CA THR A 91 12.30 18.14 -17.06
C THR A 91 11.68 19.49 -16.67
N GLY A 92 12.28 20.24 -15.74
CA GLY A 92 11.85 21.59 -15.38
C GLY A 92 10.93 21.69 -14.16
N VAL A 93 10.75 20.61 -13.39
CA VAL A 93 10.08 20.69 -12.08
C VAL A 93 11.04 21.29 -11.06
N ASP A 94 10.56 22.27 -10.28
CA ASP A 94 11.34 22.86 -9.20
C ASP A 94 11.84 21.80 -8.19
N LYS A 95 13.09 21.94 -7.76
CA LYS A 95 13.77 21.00 -6.85
C LYS A 95 12.99 20.77 -5.56
N ARG A 96 12.43 21.83 -4.96
CA ARG A 96 11.65 21.69 -3.72
C ARG A 96 10.40 20.86 -3.97
N SER A 97 9.71 21.09 -5.09
CA SER A 97 8.52 20.33 -5.48
C SER A 97 8.83 18.85 -5.73
N ALA A 98 9.91 18.55 -6.45
CA ALA A 98 10.35 17.18 -6.72
C ALA A 98 10.75 16.42 -5.44
N LEU A 99 11.40 17.07 -4.48
CA LEU A 99 11.82 16.46 -3.21
C LEU A 99 10.63 16.16 -2.28
N ILE A 100 9.62 17.05 -2.24
CA ILE A 100 8.42 16.87 -1.39
C ILE A 100 7.61 15.65 -1.81
N ARG A 101 7.68 15.24 -3.08
CA ARG A 101 6.94 14.08 -3.62
C ARG A 101 7.56 12.73 -3.29
N ILE A 102 8.85 12.67 -2.96
CA ILE A 102 9.57 11.41 -2.72
C ILE A 102 8.84 10.50 -1.71
N PRO A 103 8.39 10.97 -0.53
CA PRO A 103 7.71 10.09 0.42
C PRO A 103 6.38 9.50 -0.10
N ALA A 104 5.64 10.26 -0.91
CA ALA A 104 4.41 9.76 -1.53
C ALA A 104 4.73 8.75 -2.64
N ASN A 105 5.74 9.04 -3.46
CA ASN A 105 6.22 8.15 -4.51
C ASN A 105 6.71 6.82 -3.96
N ARG A 106 7.34 6.78 -2.76
CA ARG A 106 7.73 5.52 -2.11
C ARG A 106 6.53 4.60 -1.87
N VAL A 107 5.40 5.15 -1.41
CA VAL A 107 4.18 4.35 -1.19
C VAL A 107 3.67 3.80 -2.51
N VAL A 108 3.63 4.63 -3.56
CA VAL A 108 3.19 4.24 -4.90
C VAL A 108 4.09 3.15 -5.49
N GLU A 109 5.40 3.36 -5.42
CA GLU A 109 6.40 2.47 -6.00
C GLU A 109 6.42 1.13 -5.27
N THR A 110 6.40 1.11 -3.93
CA THR A 110 6.30 -0.15 -3.21
C THR A 110 4.99 -0.86 -3.53
N HIS A 111 3.85 -0.15 -3.57
CA HIS A 111 2.56 -0.75 -3.90
C HIS A 111 2.57 -1.45 -5.26
N ASN A 112 3.02 -0.73 -6.31
CA ASN A 112 3.11 -1.30 -7.65
C ASN A 112 4.15 -2.44 -7.71
N TYR A 113 5.25 -2.35 -6.98
CA TYR A 113 6.25 -3.42 -6.91
C TYR A 113 5.71 -4.71 -6.27
N LEU A 114 4.92 -4.61 -5.19
CA LEU A 114 4.28 -5.78 -4.58
C LEU A 114 3.27 -6.44 -5.53
N LEU A 115 2.52 -5.62 -6.28
CA LEU A 115 1.59 -6.06 -7.31
C LEU A 115 2.33 -6.84 -8.42
N ASP A 116 3.47 -6.31 -8.89
CA ASP A 116 4.29 -6.96 -9.91
C ASP A 116 4.82 -8.32 -9.43
N ILE A 117 5.30 -8.43 -8.18
CA ILE A 117 5.76 -9.70 -7.61
C ILE A 117 4.61 -10.72 -7.59
N LEU A 118 3.43 -10.34 -7.10
CA LEU A 118 2.29 -11.25 -7.04
C LEU A 118 1.82 -11.68 -8.44
N THR A 119 1.89 -10.79 -9.42
CA THR A 119 1.59 -11.12 -10.82
C THR A 119 2.54 -12.20 -11.32
N ASN A 120 3.84 -12.10 -11.02
CA ASN A 120 4.82 -13.13 -11.35
C ASN A 120 4.60 -14.47 -10.60
N LEU A 121 3.89 -14.45 -9.48
CA LEU A 121 3.47 -15.66 -8.75
C LEU A 121 2.15 -16.27 -9.28
N GLY A 122 1.57 -15.72 -10.36
CA GLY A 122 0.36 -16.25 -10.98
C GLY A 122 -0.95 -15.66 -10.46
N TYR A 123 -0.90 -14.61 -9.63
CA TYR A 123 -2.10 -13.83 -9.33
C TYR A 123 -2.47 -12.93 -10.51
N LEU A 124 -3.77 -12.77 -10.76
CA LEU A 124 -4.28 -11.81 -11.73
C LEU A 124 -5.07 -10.72 -11.01
N PHE A 125 -4.91 -9.48 -11.46
CA PHE A 125 -5.51 -8.32 -10.83
C PHE A 125 -6.28 -7.50 -11.86
N ASP A 126 -7.51 -7.15 -11.54
CA ASP A 126 -8.19 -6.07 -12.25
C ASP A 126 -7.86 -4.75 -11.54
N THR A 127 -7.12 -3.89 -12.24
CA THR A 127 -6.65 -2.62 -11.67
C THR A 127 -7.23 -1.41 -12.38
N TYR A 128 -7.24 -0.29 -11.68
CA TYR A 128 -7.50 1.02 -12.27
C TYR A 128 -6.47 2.03 -11.75
N ILE A 129 -6.16 3.02 -12.59
CA ILE A 129 -5.17 4.03 -12.25
C ILE A 129 -5.87 5.27 -11.68
N SER A 130 -5.31 5.81 -10.60
CA SER A 130 -5.78 7.09 -10.05
C SER A 130 -5.58 8.24 -11.05
N THR A 131 -6.53 9.18 -11.10
CA THR A 131 -6.44 10.36 -11.97
C THR A 131 -5.12 11.08 -11.73
N PRO A 132 -4.32 11.33 -12.78
CA PRO A 132 -2.99 11.93 -12.62
C PRO A 132 -3.11 13.32 -11.98
N LYS A 133 -2.53 13.48 -10.79
CA LYS A 133 -2.38 14.78 -10.12
C LYS A 133 -0.94 15.27 -10.32
N SER A 134 -0.71 16.03 -11.39
CA SER A 134 0.62 16.50 -11.81
C SER A 134 1.62 15.35 -12.01
N SER A 135 2.87 15.64 -12.34
CA SER A 135 3.95 14.68 -12.69
C SER A 135 4.32 13.60 -11.65
N SER A 136 3.49 13.40 -10.63
CA SER A 136 3.66 12.38 -9.59
C SER A 136 3.42 10.96 -10.13
N MET A 137 4.03 9.97 -9.48
CA MET A 137 3.80 8.57 -9.82
C MET A 137 2.34 8.17 -9.58
N GLN A 138 1.84 7.28 -10.43
CA GLN A 138 0.46 6.81 -10.36
C GLN A 138 0.39 5.43 -9.70
N ILE A 139 -0.51 5.30 -8.74
CA ILE A 139 -0.82 4.03 -8.08
C ILE A 139 -1.84 3.25 -8.91
N GLN A 140 -1.61 1.93 -9.01
CA GLN A 140 -2.52 0.97 -9.60
C GLN A 140 -3.42 0.39 -8.50
N HIS A 141 -4.64 0.89 -8.37
CA HIS A 141 -5.59 0.39 -7.38
C HIS A 141 -6.18 -0.94 -7.81
N ILE A 142 -6.50 -1.80 -6.84
CA ILE A 142 -6.95 -3.16 -7.06
C ILE A 142 -8.46 -3.24 -6.83
N SER A 143 -9.19 -3.67 -7.85
CA SER A 143 -10.64 -3.90 -7.76
C SER A 143 -11.00 -5.36 -7.55
N ARG A 144 -10.26 -6.28 -8.17
CA ARG A 144 -10.44 -7.72 -8.02
C ARG A 144 -9.11 -8.45 -8.05
N VAL A 145 -9.04 -9.57 -7.34
CA VAL A 145 -7.90 -10.47 -7.28
C VAL A 145 -8.35 -11.87 -7.66
N PHE A 146 -7.61 -12.52 -8.55
CA PHE A 146 -7.84 -13.90 -8.98
C PHE A 146 -6.57 -14.73 -8.81
N TYR A 147 -6.75 -16.04 -8.67
CA TYR A 147 -5.66 -17.01 -8.66
C TYR A 147 -6.16 -18.34 -9.24
N ASN A 148 -5.40 -18.94 -10.15
CA ASN A 148 -5.77 -20.17 -10.85
C ASN A 148 -7.18 -20.13 -11.48
N GLY A 149 -7.58 -18.97 -12.00
CA GLY A 149 -8.89 -18.75 -12.63
C GLY A 149 -10.06 -18.55 -11.66
N ALA A 150 -9.85 -18.68 -10.35
CA ALA A 150 -10.86 -18.41 -9.33
C ALA A 150 -10.75 -16.97 -8.82
N LEU A 151 -11.91 -16.34 -8.58
CA LEU A 151 -11.99 -15.05 -7.91
C LEU A 151 -11.68 -15.23 -6.43
N LEU A 152 -10.66 -14.54 -5.92
CA LEU A 152 -10.26 -14.55 -4.52
C LEU A 152 -10.87 -13.40 -3.71
N PHE A 153 -10.82 -12.19 -4.28
CA PHE A 153 -11.29 -10.99 -3.60
C PHE A 153 -11.95 -10.01 -4.58
N GLN A 154 -13.09 -9.44 -4.20
CA GLN A 154 -13.69 -8.24 -4.78
C GLN A 154 -13.43 -7.00 -3.93
N THR A 155 -13.75 -5.81 -4.44
CA THR A 155 -13.53 -4.51 -3.77
C THR A 155 -13.94 -4.47 -2.30
N ASP A 156 -15.14 -4.97 -1.96
CA ASP A 156 -15.62 -4.95 -0.57
C ASP A 156 -14.86 -5.95 0.32
N GLU A 157 -14.45 -7.09 -0.23
CA GLU A 157 -13.64 -8.09 0.47
C GLU A 157 -12.21 -7.57 0.69
N ILE A 158 -11.62 -6.90 -0.31
CA ILE A 158 -10.32 -6.22 -0.17
C ILE A 158 -10.39 -5.23 1.00
N ARG A 159 -11.45 -4.42 1.08
CA ARG A 159 -11.61 -3.47 2.18
C ARG A 159 -11.80 -4.17 3.53
N ASN A 160 -12.74 -5.10 3.63
CA ASN A 160 -13.11 -5.74 4.89
C ASN A 160 -12.02 -6.68 5.41
N PHE A 161 -11.48 -7.54 4.55
CA PHE A 161 -10.42 -8.48 4.90
C PHE A 161 -9.07 -7.77 5.05
N GLY A 162 -8.77 -6.81 4.16
CA GLY A 162 -7.58 -5.97 4.26
C GLY A 162 -7.53 -5.20 5.58
N THR A 163 -8.64 -4.64 6.04
CA THR A 163 -8.71 -3.97 7.35
C THR A 163 -8.36 -4.92 8.50
N LYS A 164 -8.85 -6.16 8.48
CA LYS A 164 -8.59 -7.18 9.52
C LYS A 164 -7.12 -7.60 9.53
N ILE A 165 -6.56 -7.87 8.35
CA ILE A 165 -5.13 -8.21 8.21
C ILE A 165 -4.28 -7.03 8.67
N HIS A 166 -4.59 -5.82 8.23
CA HIS A 166 -3.88 -4.60 8.61
C HIS A 166 -3.86 -4.41 10.13
N ALA A 167 -5.01 -4.57 10.79
CA ALA A 167 -5.11 -4.49 12.24
C ALA A 167 -4.26 -5.55 12.94
N THR A 168 -4.24 -6.77 12.41
CA THR A 168 -3.44 -7.89 12.95
C THR A 168 -1.95 -7.62 12.82
N ILE A 169 -1.48 -7.24 11.61
CA ILE A 169 -0.08 -6.87 11.36
C ILE A 169 0.33 -5.71 12.27
N SER A 170 -0.50 -4.66 12.33
CA SER A 170 -0.22 -3.49 13.14
C SER A 170 -0.11 -3.82 14.62
N ALA A 171 -1.03 -4.64 15.16
CA ALA A 171 -0.99 -5.07 16.56
C ALA A 171 0.30 -5.84 16.87
N GLN A 172 0.69 -6.79 16.02
CA GLN A 172 1.94 -7.54 16.17
C GLN A 172 3.17 -6.62 16.10
N LEU A 173 3.18 -5.68 15.16
CA LEU A 173 4.28 -4.75 14.95
C LEU A 173 4.46 -3.81 16.14
N TYR A 174 3.38 -3.29 16.72
CA TYR A 174 3.44 -2.40 17.88
C TYR A 174 3.63 -3.11 19.21
N ALA A 175 3.24 -4.39 19.33
CA ALA A 175 3.56 -5.21 20.50
C ALA A 175 5.05 -5.59 20.56
N SER A 176 5.73 -5.67 19.41
CA SER A 176 7.16 -5.89 19.35
C SER A 176 7.94 -4.67 19.84
N ASN A 177 8.99 -4.88 20.65
CA ASN A 177 9.94 -3.83 21.02
C ASN A 177 10.88 -3.44 19.87
N LYS A 178 10.95 -4.24 18.80
CA LYS A 178 11.82 -3.98 17.65
C LYS A 178 11.19 -2.94 16.72
N GLN A 179 12.04 -2.29 15.92
CA GLN A 179 11.59 -1.40 14.84
C GLN A 179 11.06 -2.19 13.64
N THR A 180 11.56 -3.41 13.45
CA THR A 180 11.19 -4.32 12.37
C THR A 180 10.60 -5.62 12.89
N LEU A 181 9.77 -6.24 12.06
CA LEU A 181 9.14 -7.53 12.32
C LEU A 181 9.13 -8.33 11.01
N SER A 182 9.59 -9.58 11.05
CA SER A 182 9.31 -10.53 9.97
C SER A 182 7.93 -11.13 10.21
N LEU A 183 7.06 -11.04 9.23
CA LEU A 183 5.75 -11.65 9.31
C LEU A 183 5.92 -13.17 9.38
N GLN A 184 5.33 -13.80 10.39
CA GLN A 184 5.20 -15.25 10.41
C GLN A 184 4.16 -15.66 9.38
N GLN A 185 4.33 -16.81 8.73
CA GLN A 185 3.34 -17.32 7.78
C GLN A 185 1.96 -17.34 8.45
N TYR A 186 1.03 -16.55 7.92
CA TYR A 186 -0.31 -16.45 8.47
C TYR A 186 -1.07 -17.74 8.22
N SER A 187 -1.30 -18.53 9.27
CA SER A 187 -2.40 -19.50 9.33
C SER A 187 -3.71 -18.76 9.68
N ILE A 188 -4.09 -17.79 8.85
CA ILE A 188 -5.47 -17.27 8.92
C ILE A 188 -6.33 -18.31 8.23
N SER A 189 -7.06 -19.09 9.04
CA SER A 189 -8.15 -19.94 8.57
C SER A 189 -9.17 -19.04 7.87
N THR A 190 -9.09 -18.92 6.55
CA THR A 190 -10.18 -18.36 5.76
C THR A 190 -11.37 -19.30 5.91
N ASN A 191 -12.47 -18.80 6.49
CA ASN A 191 -13.75 -19.49 6.51
C ASN A 191 -14.13 -19.91 5.08
N GLU A 192 -14.23 -21.23 4.88
CA GLU A 192 -15.13 -22.00 4.01
C GLU A 192 -15.30 -21.70 2.50
N HIS A 193 -14.64 -20.71 1.89
CA HIS A 193 -14.78 -20.50 0.43
C HIS A 193 -13.50 -20.43 -0.40
N LEU A 194 -12.33 -20.56 0.22
CA LEU A 194 -11.06 -20.57 -0.51
C LEU A 194 -10.22 -21.78 -0.09
N THR A 195 -10.67 -22.96 -0.49
CA THR A 195 -9.78 -24.12 -0.67
C THR A 195 -8.89 -23.81 -1.88
N LEU A 196 -7.64 -23.41 -1.58
CA LEU A 196 -6.52 -23.54 -2.50
C LEU A 196 -6.01 -24.98 -2.47
#